data_AF-A0A0S7C2M2-F1
#
_entry.id   AF-A0A0S7C2M2-F1
#
_cell.length_a   1.000
_cell.length_b   1.000
_cell.length_c   1.000
_cell.angle_alpha   90.00
_cell.angle_beta   90.00
_cell.angle_gamma   90.00
#
_symmetry.space_group_name_H-M   'P 1'
#
loop_
_entity.id
_entity.type
_entity.pdbx_description
1 polymer ?
#
loop_
_entity_poly.entity_id
_entity_poly.type
_entity_poly.pdbx_seq_one_letter_code
_entity_poly.pdbx_strand_id
1 'polypeptide(L)'
;MMPDDSHIHNIAGSILRNYNYLFPSTYPDIPLNLNMLKEAMAETGFFLEEEKIPEFMEDIELQLAAMVPLNWNNYGTIAILLNKAHPEEDLIAISLQRITELVRELPNFNDAAVPDEDTLDSIIYTWISLTDEYPGFTEDEAWS
;
A
#
# COMPACT_ATOMS: atom_id res chain seq x y z
N MET A 1 22.73 -10.75 2.71
CA MET A 1 22.42 -9.80 3.79
C MET A 1 20.91 -9.67 3.82
N MET A 2 20.26 -9.76 4.99
CA MET A 2 18.82 -9.44 5.05
C MET A 2 18.67 -7.92 4.92
N PRO A 3 17.71 -7.40 4.14
CA PRO A 3 17.43 -5.98 4.11
C PRO A 3 17.04 -5.52 5.51
N ASP A 4 17.62 -4.40 5.95
CA ASP A 4 17.14 -3.69 7.14
C ASP A 4 16.30 -2.48 6.72
N ASP A 5 15.56 -1.90 7.67
CA ASP A 5 14.67 -0.76 7.44
C ASP A 5 15.39 0.43 6.76
N SER A 6 16.70 0.60 7.01
CA SER A 6 17.48 1.67 6.39
C SER A 6 17.69 1.43 4.90
N HIS A 7 17.94 0.19 4.48
CA HIS A 7 18.07 -0.14 3.06
C HIS A 7 16.74 0.05 2.33
N ILE A 8 15.65 -0.45 2.92
CA ILE A 8 14.29 -0.32 2.39
C ILE A 8 13.94 1.16 2.19
N HIS A 9 14.14 1.98 3.23
CA HIS A 9 13.90 3.42 3.16
C HIS A 9 14.74 4.13 2.09
N ASN A 10 16.03 3.81 2.00
CA ASN A 10 16.93 4.43 1.01
C ASN A 10 16.56 4.05 -0.43
N ILE A 11 16.20 2.80 -0.67
CA ILE A 11 15.80 2.31 -2.00
C ILE A 11 14.45 2.93 -2.40
N ALA A 12 13.45 2.91 -1.53
CA ALA A 12 12.16 3.58 -1.76
C ALA A 12 12.36 5.09 -2.01
N GLY A 13 13.23 5.74 -1.25
CA GLY A 13 13.60 7.14 -1.47
C GLY A 13 14.28 7.39 -2.82
N SER A 14 15.10 6.46 -3.30
CA SER A 14 15.66 6.50 -4.66
C SER A 14 14.57 6.41 -5.72
N ILE A 15 13.64 5.47 -5.56
CA ILE A 15 12.52 5.28 -6.48
C ILE A 15 11.65 6.54 -6.52
N LEU A 16 11.22 7.05 -5.37
CA LEU A 16 10.43 8.28 -5.30
C LEU A 16 11.14 9.47 -5.95
N ARG A 17 12.45 9.63 -5.73
CA ARG A 17 13.22 10.73 -6.35
C ARG A 17 13.23 10.62 -7.87
N ASN A 18 13.57 9.45 -8.40
CA ASN A 18 13.78 9.22 -9.83
C ASN A 18 12.47 9.13 -10.61
N TYR A 19 11.40 8.68 -9.96
CA TYR A 19 10.09 8.42 -10.54
C TYR A 19 8.98 9.29 -9.96
N ASN A 20 9.33 10.48 -9.44
CA ASN A 20 8.37 11.40 -8.80
C ASN A 20 7.18 11.76 -9.70
N TYR A 21 7.37 11.74 -11.02
CA TYR A 21 6.34 12.07 -12.02
C TYR A 21 5.20 11.05 -12.07
N LEU A 22 5.36 9.90 -11.42
CA LEU A 22 4.30 8.89 -11.26
C LEU A 22 3.38 9.17 -10.07
N PHE A 23 3.66 10.19 -9.24
CA PHE A 23 2.94 10.46 -8.00
C PHE A 23 2.28 11.86 -7.96
N PRO A 24 1.06 11.99 -7.41
CA PRO A 24 0.21 10.90 -6.94
C PRO A 24 -0.27 10.02 -8.10
N SER A 25 -0.37 8.71 -7.87
CA SER A 25 -0.66 7.75 -8.93
C SER A 25 -2.11 7.91 -9.41
N THR A 26 -2.34 7.67 -10.70
CA THR A 26 -3.69 7.54 -11.27
C THR A 26 -4.24 6.12 -11.15
N TYR A 27 -3.46 5.21 -10.58
CA TYR A 27 -3.81 3.81 -10.36
C TYR A 27 -4.15 3.57 -8.88
N PRO A 28 -4.93 2.50 -8.59
CA PRO A 28 -5.26 2.08 -7.23
C PRO A 28 -4.04 1.82 -6.35
N ASP A 29 -3.03 1.21 -6.97
CA ASP A 29 -1.79 0.79 -6.32
C ASP A 29 -0.60 1.62 -6.78
N ILE A 30 0.47 1.57 -5.99
CA ILE A 30 1.73 2.21 -6.35
C ILE A 30 2.31 1.51 -7.59
N PRO A 31 2.64 2.26 -8.65
CA PRO A 31 3.26 1.68 -9.84
C PRO A 31 4.73 1.38 -9.54
N LEU A 32 5.02 0.24 -8.90
CA LEU A 32 6.36 -0.32 -8.77
C LEU A 32 6.54 -1.46 -9.78
N ASN A 33 7.68 -1.48 -10.47
CA ASN A 33 8.06 -2.61 -11.32
C ASN A 33 9.50 -3.04 -11.06
N LEU A 34 9.86 -4.24 -11.54
CA LEU A 34 11.16 -4.84 -11.29
C LEU A 34 12.34 -3.99 -11.78
N ASN A 35 12.17 -3.24 -12.88
CA ASN A 35 13.25 -2.40 -13.40
C ASN A 35 13.51 -1.20 -12.48
N MET A 36 12.44 -0.55 -11.99
CA MET A 36 12.55 0.54 -11.00
C MET A 36 13.29 0.06 -9.75
N LEU A 37 12.94 -1.13 -9.25
CA LEU A 37 13.60 -1.75 -8.10
C LEU A 37 15.08 -2.01 -8.38
N LYS A 38 15.42 -2.67 -9.50
CA LYS A 38 16.81 -2.98 -9.87
C LYS A 38 17.68 -1.75 -10.03
N GLU A 39 17.16 -0.69 -10.64
CA GLU A 39 17.88 0.58 -10.79
C GLU A 39 18.16 1.24 -9.44
N ALA A 40 17.17 1.29 -8.55
CA ALA A 40 17.33 1.86 -7.21
C ALA A 40 18.29 1.03 -6.33
N MET A 41 18.23 -0.30 -6.41
CA MET A 41 19.20 -1.19 -5.77
C MET A 41 20.63 -0.93 -6.27
N ALA A 42 20.83 -0.79 -7.57
CA ALA A 42 22.13 -0.47 -8.14
C ALA A 42 22.65 0.91 -7.69
N GLU A 43 21.78 1.92 -7.64
CA GLU A 43 22.13 3.28 -7.19
C GLU A 43 22.54 3.32 -5.71
N THR A 44 21.85 2.54 -4.88
CA THR A 44 22.12 2.45 -3.43
C THR A 44 23.23 1.45 -3.08
N GLY A 45 23.76 0.72 -4.06
CA GLY A 45 24.78 -0.31 -3.85
C GLY A 45 24.27 -1.54 -3.11
N PHE A 46 22.96 -1.79 -3.14
CA PHE A 46 22.32 -2.95 -2.50
C PHE A 46 22.15 -4.10 -3.50
N PHE A 47 22.46 -5.32 -3.07
CA PHE A 47 22.35 -6.52 -3.89
C PHE A 47 21.60 -7.61 -3.14
N LEU A 48 20.67 -8.25 -3.84
CA LEU A 48 19.82 -9.30 -3.31
C LEU A 48 19.78 -10.49 -4.28
N GLU A 49 19.64 -11.69 -3.74
CA GLU A 49 19.41 -12.92 -4.52
C GLU A 49 18.05 -12.85 -5.22
N GLU A 50 17.96 -13.35 -6.46
CA GLU A 50 16.73 -13.26 -7.27
C GLU A 50 15.50 -13.87 -6.58
N GLU A 51 15.69 -14.93 -5.79
CA GLU A 51 14.64 -15.62 -5.05
C GLU A 51 13.97 -14.74 -3.97
N LYS A 52 14.67 -13.73 -3.47
CA LYS A 52 14.17 -12.80 -2.43
C LYS A 52 13.57 -11.52 -3.00
N ILE A 53 13.66 -11.33 -4.32
CA ILE A 53 13.14 -10.14 -4.99
C ILE A 53 11.63 -9.97 -4.77
N PRO A 54 10.77 -11.02 -4.82
CA PRO A 54 9.34 -10.84 -4.60
C PRO A 54 9.00 -10.27 -3.21
N GLU A 55 9.48 -10.91 -2.14
CA GLU A 55 9.29 -10.44 -0.75
C GLU A 55 9.84 -9.01 -0.57
N PHE A 56 11.03 -8.76 -1.12
CA PHE A 56 11.63 -7.44 -1.05
C PHE A 56 10.85 -6.37 -1.83
N MET A 57 10.18 -6.75 -2.90
CA MET A 57 9.33 -5.85 -3.68
C MET A 57 8.12 -5.41 -2.85
N GLU A 58 7.50 -6.32 -2.11
CA GLU A 58 6.40 -6.02 -1.19
C GLU A 58 6.84 -5.04 -0.08
N ASP A 59 8.03 -5.23 0.49
CA ASP A 59 8.60 -4.31 1.49
C ASP A 59 8.82 -2.90 0.92
N ILE A 60 9.32 -2.81 -0.33
CA ILE A 60 9.53 -1.53 -1.01
C ILE A 60 8.20 -0.86 -1.36
N GLU A 61 7.20 -1.62 -1.81
CA GLU A 61 5.85 -1.09 -2.08
C GLU A 61 5.24 -0.48 -0.83
N LEU A 62 5.34 -1.19 0.30
CA LEU A 62 4.88 -0.67 1.58
C LEU A 62 5.61 0.62 1.98
N GLN A 63 6.94 0.62 1.86
CA GLN A 63 7.71 1.80 2.21
C GLN A 63 7.37 2.99 1.31
N LEU A 64 7.13 2.74 0.02
CA LEU A 64 6.63 3.76 -0.90
C LEU A 64 5.24 4.24 -0.50
N ALA A 65 4.33 3.34 -0.09
CA ALA A 65 2.98 3.68 0.38
C ALA A 65 3.01 4.72 1.50
N ALA A 66 3.99 4.63 2.41
CA ALA A 66 4.18 5.58 3.50
C ALA A 66 4.85 6.90 3.09
N MET A 67 5.45 7.00 1.90
CA MET A 67 6.29 8.14 1.47
C MET A 67 5.69 8.96 0.34
N VAL A 68 4.97 8.34 -0.59
CA VAL A 68 4.51 8.99 -1.82
C VAL A 68 3.29 9.87 -1.55
N PRO A 69 3.09 10.98 -2.26
CA PRO A 69 1.82 11.70 -2.23
C PRO A 69 0.65 10.78 -2.62
N LEU A 70 -0.40 10.76 -1.80
CA LEU A 70 -1.61 9.98 -2.03
C LEU A 70 -2.81 10.87 -2.37
N ASN A 71 -3.67 10.36 -3.26
CA ASN A 71 -4.98 10.91 -3.56
C ASN A 71 -6.06 9.82 -3.52
N TRP A 72 -7.31 10.20 -3.74
CA TRP A 72 -8.45 9.26 -3.68
C TRP A 72 -8.40 8.12 -4.72
N ASN A 73 -7.66 8.27 -5.82
CA ASN A 73 -7.49 7.19 -6.79
C ASN A 73 -6.64 6.04 -6.24
N ASN A 74 -5.85 6.28 -5.18
CA ASN A 74 -4.93 5.29 -4.61
C ASN A 74 -5.62 4.38 -3.58
N TYR A 75 -6.88 3.99 -3.83
CA TYR A 75 -7.71 3.29 -2.85
C TYR A 75 -7.11 1.96 -2.37
N GLY A 76 -6.38 1.24 -3.23
CA GLY A 76 -5.70 -0.01 -2.86
C GLY A 76 -4.53 0.23 -1.91
N THR A 77 -3.69 1.22 -2.22
CA THR A 77 -2.59 1.65 -1.35
C THR A 77 -3.12 2.19 -0.01
N ILE A 78 -4.19 2.99 -0.06
CA ILE A 78 -4.86 3.51 1.13
C ILE A 78 -5.36 2.36 2.01
N ALA A 79 -6.06 1.37 1.45
CA ALA A 79 -6.56 0.22 2.21
C ALA A 79 -5.43 -0.54 2.92
N ILE A 80 -4.28 -0.74 2.27
CA ILE A 80 -3.09 -1.37 2.89
C ILE A 80 -2.59 -0.56 4.10
N LEU A 81 -2.48 0.77 3.95
CA LEU A 81 -2.02 1.64 5.02
C LEU A 81 -2.99 1.67 6.20
N LEU A 82 -4.30 1.74 5.91
CA LEU A 82 -5.34 1.69 6.92
C LEU A 82 -5.34 0.36 7.66
N ASN A 83 -5.19 -0.77 6.95
CA ASN A 83 -5.09 -2.09 7.57
C ASN A 83 -3.92 -2.20 8.55
N LYS A 84 -2.78 -1.59 8.21
CA LYS A 84 -1.61 -1.59 9.10
C LYS A 84 -1.76 -0.66 10.28
N ALA A 85 -2.41 0.49 10.10
CA ALA A 85 -2.60 1.47 11.17
C ALA A 85 -3.77 1.10 12.11
N HIS A 86 -4.78 0.41 11.59
CA HIS A 86 -6.05 0.13 12.28
C HIS A 86 -6.51 -1.33 12.07
N PRO A 87 -5.70 -2.35 12.41
CA PRO A 87 -6.01 -3.76 12.12
C PRO A 87 -7.25 -4.31 12.86
N GLU A 88 -7.74 -3.60 13.89
CA GLU A 88 -8.89 -4.01 14.71
C GLU A 88 -10.18 -3.24 14.35
N GLU A 89 -10.16 -2.40 13.30
CA GLU A 89 -11.33 -1.62 12.90
C GLU A 89 -12.45 -2.56 12.41
N ASP A 90 -13.68 -2.38 12.92
CA ASP A 90 -14.84 -3.17 12.50
C ASP A 90 -15.35 -2.71 11.13
N LEU A 91 -14.85 -3.37 10.08
CA LEU A 91 -15.17 -3.03 8.69
C LEU A 91 -16.62 -3.34 8.28
N ILE A 92 -17.35 -4.15 9.07
CA ILE A 92 -18.77 -4.43 8.79
C ILE A 92 -19.64 -3.24 9.23
N ALA A 93 -19.26 -2.60 10.33
CA ALA A 93 -20.00 -1.47 10.91
C ALA A 93 -19.40 -0.10 10.58
N ILE A 94 -18.27 -0.04 9.85
CA ILE A 94 -17.60 1.21 9.54
C ILE A 94 -18.47 2.13 8.68
N SER A 95 -18.47 3.42 9.01
CA SER A 95 -19.18 4.43 8.24
C SER A 95 -18.29 5.07 7.18
N LEU A 96 -18.90 5.54 6.08
CA LEU A 96 -18.20 6.31 5.03
C LEU A 96 -17.48 7.56 5.59
N GLN A 97 -18.08 8.19 6.61
CA GLN A 97 -17.45 9.31 7.32
C GLN A 97 -16.16 8.86 8.03
N ARG A 98 -16.20 7.72 8.75
CA ARG A 98 -15.04 7.18 9.46
C ARG A 98 -13.90 6.86 8.50
N ILE A 99 -14.19 6.25 7.34
CA ILE A 99 -13.18 6.03 6.30
C ILE A 99 -12.57 7.35 5.83
N THR A 100 -13.41 8.35 5.56
CA THR A 100 -12.94 9.67 5.12
C THR A 100 -12.00 10.32 6.14
N GLU A 101 -12.34 10.23 7.43
CA GLU A 101 -11.50 10.74 8.53
C GLU A 101 -10.16 10.02 8.59
N LEU A 102 -10.17 8.69 8.57
CA LEU A 102 -8.96 7.86 8.60
C LEU A 102 -8.03 8.13 7.41
N VAL A 103 -8.57 8.24 6.19
CA VAL A 103 -7.77 8.56 5.00
C VAL A 103 -7.12 9.93 5.13
N ARG A 104 -7.84 10.92 5.66
CA ARG A 104 -7.32 12.29 5.83
C ARG A 104 -6.28 12.40 6.94
N GLU A 105 -6.22 11.45 7.87
CA GLU A 105 -5.19 11.37 8.90
C GLU A 105 -3.87 10.79 8.38
N LEU A 106 -3.86 10.15 7.19
CA LEU A 106 -2.63 9.66 6.58
C LEU A 106 -1.66 10.83 6.29
N PRO A 107 -0.39 10.76 6.73
CA PRO A 107 0.53 11.90 6.72
C PRO A 107 0.90 12.39 5.31
N ASN A 108 0.76 11.53 4.31
CA ASN A 108 1.08 11.78 2.91
C ASN A 108 -0.15 11.92 2.01
N PHE A 109 -1.36 11.93 2.57
CA PHE A 109 -2.59 12.19 1.83
C PHE A 109 -2.80 13.69 1.60
N ASN A 110 -3.03 14.11 0.35
CA ASN A 110 -3.09 15.53 0.00
C ASN A 110 -4.27 15.94 -0.90
N ASP A 111 -5.27 15.08 -1.05
CA ASP A 111 -6.42 15.37 -1.89
C ASP A 111 -7.53 16.13 -1.13
N ALA A 112 -7.83 17.33 -1.63
CA ALA A 112 -8.87 18.20 -1.09
C ALA A 112 -10.27 17.87 -1.62
N ALA A 113 -10.39 16.99 -2.62
CA ALA A 113 -11.67 16.58 -3.16
C ALA A 113 -12.53 15.86 -2.11
N VAL A 114 -13.84 15.90 -2.35
CA VAL A 114 -14.82 15.07 -1.64
C VAL A 114 -14.95 13.78 -2.47
N PRO A 115 -14.62 12.60 -1.92
CA PRO A 115 -14.75 11.35 -2.65
C PRO A 115 -16.23 11.01 -2.87
N ASP A 116 -16.51 10.29 -3.94
CA ASP A 116 -17.81 9.65 -4.12
C ASP A 116 -17.91 8.35 -3.31
N GLU A 117 -19.13 7.82 -3.21
CA GLU A 117 -19.43 6.60 -2.47
C GLU A 117 -18.67 5.39 -3.06
N ASP A 118 -18.61 5.28 -4.39
CA ASP A 118 -17.89 4.19 -5.08
C ASP A 118 -16.39 4.14 -4.71
N THR A 119 -15.75 5.30 -4.56
CA THR A 119 -14.35 5.38 -4.11
C THR A 119 -14.20 4.87 -2.68
N LEU A 120 -15.08 5.29 -1.77
CA LEU A 120 -15.03 4.88 -0.37
C LEU A 120 -15.33 3.39 -0.22
N ASP A 121 -16.30 2.88 -0.97
CA ASP A 121 -16.63 1.47 -1.05
C ASP A 121 -15.44 0.65 -1.57
N SER A 122 -14.73 1.14 -2.59
CA SER A 122 -13.53 0.49 -3.11
C SER A 122 -12.45 0.36 -2.04
N ILE A 123 -12.24 1.39 -1.21
CA ILE A 123 -11.32 1.32 -0.06
C ILE A 123 -11.78 0.24 0.93
N ILE A 124 -13.07 0.23 1.31
CA ILE A 124 -13.62 -0.71 2.28
C ILE A 124 -13.50 -2.15 1.78
N TYR A 125 -13.93 -2.44 0.55
CA TYR A 125 -13.87 -3.80 0.01
C TYR A 125 -12.45 -4.32 -0.14
N THR A 126 -11.51 -3.46 -0.59
CA THR A 126 -10.10 -3.84 -0.61
C THR A 126 -9.59 -4.10 0.80
N TRP A 127 -9.96 -3.27 1.78
CA TRP A 127 -9.53 -3.47 3.17
C TRP A 127 -10.08 -4.79 3.75
N ILE A 128 -11.35 -5.11 3.54
CA ILE A 128 -11.94 -6.40 3.94
C ILE A 128 -11.17 -7.58 3.34
N SER A 129 -10.81 -7.50 2.05
CA SER A 129 -10.06 -8.58 1.40
C SER A 129 -8.69 -8.82 2.04
N LEU A 130 -8.05 -7.78 2.57
CA LEU A 130 -6.76 -7.89 3.28
C LEU A 130 -6.90 -8.52 4.67
N THR A 131 -8.07 -8.39 5.31
CA THR A 131 -8.35 -8.99 6.62
C THR A 131 -8.78 -10.44 6.52
N ASP A 132 -9.49 -10.81 5.45
CA ASP A 132 -9.99 -12.17 5.24
C ASP A 132 -8.90 -13.17 4.81
N GLU A 133 -7.74 -12.68 4.31
CA GLU A 133 -6.65 -13.52 3.82
C GLU A 133 -5.81 -14.24 4.92
N TYR A 134 -6.15 -14.15 6.22
CA TYR A 134 -5.51 -14.96 7.29
C TYR A 134 -6.40 -15.15 8.55
N PRO A 135 -6.58 -16.37 9.11
CA PRO A 135 -6.74 -17.72 8.54
C PRO A 135 -8.10 -18.36 8.96
N GLY A 136 -8.79 -19.10 8.08
CA GLY A 136 -9.81 -20.05 8.59
C GLY A 136 -10.96 -20.46 7.70
N PHE A 137 -11.14 -19.93 6.49
CA PHE A 137 -12.13 -20.51 5.58
C PHE A 137 -11.54 -21.73 4.87
N THR A 138 -11.50 -22.86 5.58
CA THR A 138 -11.63 -24.14 4.87
C THR A 138 -12.99 -24.13 4.21
N GLU A 139 -13.04 -24.32 2.88
CA GLU A 139 -14.26 -24.42 2.07
C GLU A 139 -15.30 -25.43 2.58
N ASP A 140 -14.98 -26.21 3.61
CA ASP A 140 -15.82 -27.25 4.21
C ASP A 140 -17.00 -26.72 5.07
N GLU A 141 -17.01 -25.45 5.50
CA GLU A 141 -18.14 -24.90 6.31
C GLU A 141 -19.20 -24.14 5.49
N ALA A 142 -18.96 -23.88 4.20
CA ALA A 142 -19.91 -23.14 3.35
C ALA A 142 -21.10 -23.99 2.85
N TRP A 143 -21.09 -25.31 3.07
CA TRP A 143 -22.16 -26.22 2.65
C TRP A 143 -22.53 -27.29 3.69
N SER A 144 -22.51 -26.94 4.98
CA SER A 144 -23.02 -27.80 6.07
C SER A 144 -24.30 -27.28 6.70
#